data_AF-A0AA40D928-F1
#
_entry.id   AF-A0AA40D928-F1
#
_cell.length_a   1.000
_cell.length_b   1.000
_cell.length_c   1.000
_cell.angle_alpha   90.00
_cell.angle_beta   90.00
_cell.angle_gamma   90.00
#
_symmetry.space_group_name_H-M   'P 1'
#
loop_
_entity.id
_entity.type
_entity.pdbx_description
1 polymer ?
#
loop_
_entity_poly.entity_id
_entity_poly.type
_entity_poly.pdbx_seq_one_letter_code
_entity_poly.pdbx_strand_id
1 'polypeptide(L)'
;MFFKTTFLFSLLATSLALPTGIASRNVEKRGILQVQNYSQFQVSGGVAGNALAEVNAKFPINLNNPGSVDAADLAILKAARQTAEAAETKAGGFNEAIKAAGGEKTTTGRALQNGKIKNKVLKLQLQVMIAQVEAAQGKDTAAKLADVTKKLNKNVETDQKNAGQLSTTVNFQGTSQP
;
A
#
# COMPACT_ATOMS: atom_id res chain seq x y z
N MET A 1 11.26 86.43 33.30
CA MET A 1 9.86 86.22 33.75
C MET A 1 9.54 84.73 33.59
N PHE A 2 8.84 84.13 34.55
CA PHE A 2 8.71 82.66 34.67
C PHE A 2 7.67 82.03 33.71
N PHE A 3 7.69 80.68 33.68
CA PHE A 3 6.60 79.68 33.54
C PHE A 3 7.12 78.53 32.62
N LYS A 4 7.40 77.29 33.10
CA LYS A 4 6.49 76.24 33.64
C LYS A 4 5.32 75.98 32.66
N THR A 5 4.87 74.79 32.25
CA THR A 5 5.07 73.34 32.56
C THR A 5 4.24 72.56 31.49
N THR A 6 4.32 71.25 31.18
CA THR A 6 5.02 70.04 31.69
C THR A 6 5.05 68.98 30.55
N PHE A 7 5.96 68.01 30.57
CA PHE A 7 5.94 66.83 29.67
C PHE A 7 4.77 65.88 30.04
N LEU A 8 3.86 65.58 29.11
CA LEU A 8 2.89 64.47 29.25
C LEU A 8 3.28 63.31 28.33
N PHE A 9 3.53 62.15 28.93
CA PHE A 9 3.90 60.91 28.25
C PHE A 9 2.66 59.98 28.21
N SER A 10 1.87 60.01 27.14
CA SER A 10 0.67 59.17 27.03
C SER A 10 1.00 57.81 26.40
N LEU A 11 1.24 56.80 27.25
CA LEU A 11 1.48 55.43 26.82
C LEU A 11 0.15 54.73 26.46
N LEU A 12 -0.21 54.74 25.18
CA LEU A 12 -1.35 53.98 24.65
C LEU A 12 -0.97 52.51 24.44
N ALA A 13 -1.20 51.70 25.48
CA ALA A 13 -1.04 50.24 25.40
C ALA A 13 -2.21 49.61 24.64
N THR A 14 -2.01 49.30 23.36
CA THR A 14 -2.96 48.53 22.56
C THR A 14 -2.81 47.04 22.85
N SER A 15 -3.68 46.50 23.71
CA SER A 15 -3.74 45.06 23.95
C SER A 15 -4.37 44.33 22.76
N LEU A 16 -3.55 43.84 21.82
CA LEU A 16 -4.01 42.87 20.84
C LEU A 16 -4.31 41.55 21.56
N ALA A 17 -5.59 41.28 21.78
CA ALA A 17 -6.05 39.96 22.20
C ALA A 17 -5.83 38.96 21.06
N LEU A 18 -4.75 38.19 21.14
CA LEU A 18 -4.51 37.04 20.27
C LEU A 18 -5.65 36.03 20.48
N PRO A 19 -6.26 35.48 19.41
CA PRO A 19 -7.24 34.41 19.55
C PRO A 19 -6.53 33.15 20.04
N THR A 20 -6.63 32.85 21.34
CA THR A 20 -6.24 31.56 21.95
C THR A 20 -7.24 30.45 21.60
N GLY A 21 -7.59 30.40 20.32
CA GLY A 21 -8.46 29.41 19.69
C GLY A 21 -7.66 28.36 18.93
N ILE A 22 -6.64 27.77 19.56
CA ILE A 22 -6.13 26.47 19.11
C ILE A 22 -7.18 25.42 19.48
N ALA A 23 -8.30 25.45 18.76
CA ALA A 23 -9.13 24.28 18.60
C ALA A 23 -8.19 23.21 18.04
N SER A 24 -7.84 22.25 18.88
CA SER A 24 -7.01 21.11 18.48
C SER A 24 -7.83 20.32 17.47
N ARG A 25 -7.73 20.71 16.20
CA ARG A 25 -8.11 19.85 15.10
C ARG A 25 -7.23 18.63 15.31
N ASN A 26 -7.86 17.52 15.71
CA ASN A 26 -7.30 16.21 15.43
C ASN A 26 -7.08 16.21 13.92
N VAL A 27 -5.83 16.51 13.51
CA VAL A 27 -5.37 16.21 12.18
C VAL A 27 -5.29 14.71 12.18
N GLU A 28 -6.42 14.06 11.89
CA GLU A 28 -6.44 12.67 11.52
C GLU A 28 -5.35 12.53 10.48
N LYS A 29 -4.32 11.74 10.83
CA LYS A 29 -3.27 11.40 9.90
C LYS A 29 -3.96 10.82 8.68
N ARG A 30 -3.82 11.52 7.56
CA ARG A 30 -4.39 11.06 6.30
C ARG A 30 -3.47 9.96 5.80
N GLY A 31 -4.05 8.78 5.64
CA GLY A 31 -3.37 7.66 5.00
C GLY A 31 -2.79 8.06 3.65
N ILE A 32 -1.65 7.48 3.31
CA ILE A 32 -0.93 7.77 2.07
C ILE A 32 -1.48 6.98 0.88
N LEU A 33 -2.22 5.89 1.12
CA LEU A 33 -2.83 5.09 0.09
C LEU A 33 -4.19 5.66 -0.31
N GLN A 34 -4.52 5.45 -1.59
CA GLN A 34 -5.84 5.77 -2.13
C GLN A 34 -6.50 4.46 -2.62
N VAL A 35 -7.82 4.44 -2.61
CA VAL A 35 -8.59 3.35 -3.22
C VAL A 35 -8.33 3.34 -4.72
N GLN A 36 -8.01 2.17 -5.26
CA GLN A 36 -7.64 1.95 -6.64
C GLN A 36 -8.34 0.70 -7.18
N ASN A 37 -8.63 0.69 -8.48
CA ASN A 37 -9.03 -0.52 -9.18
C ASN A 37 -7.85 -1.50 -9.28
N TYR A 38 -8.13 -2.80 -9.35
CA TYR A 38 -7.11 -3.85 -9.50
C TYR A 38 -6.16 -3.55 -10.66
N SER A 39 -6.69 -3.12 -11.81
CA SER A 39 -5.91 -2.72 -12.99
C SER A 39 -4.84 -1.65 -12.73
N GLN A 40 -5.04 -0.79 -11.72
CA GLN A 40 -4.12 0.29 -11.35
C GLN A 40 -3.04 -0.18 -10.36
N PHE A 41 -3.40 -1.00 -9.36
CA PHE A 41 -2.45 -1.44 -8.31
C PHE A 41 -1.76 -2.78 -8.60
N GLN A 42 -2.23 -3.56 -9.59
CA GLN A 42 -1.60 -4.83 -9.98
C GLN A 42 -0.21 -4.65 -10.62
N VAL A 43 0.60 -5.70 -10.55
CA VAL A 43 2.00 -5.78 -11.04
C VAL A 43 2.21 -6.90 -12.06
N SER A 44 1.13 -7.47 -12.60
CA SER A 44 1.18 -8.70 -13.40
C SER A 44 1.49 -8.52 -14.88
N GLY A 45 1.58 -7.28 -15.36
CA GLY A 45 1.99 -6.98 -16.73
C GLY A 45 3.51 -6.86 -16.91
N GLY A 46 3.92 -6.75 -18.18
CA GLY A 46 5.29 -6.43 -18.57
C GLY A 46 6.19 -7.67 -18.67
N VAL A 47 7.31 -7.64 -17.96
CA VAL A 47 8.25 -8.78 -17.85
C VAL A 47 8.27 -9.31 -16.42
N ALA A 48 8.62 -10.58 -16.26
CA ALA A 48 8.92 -11.17 -14.96
C ALA A 48 10.34 -10.80 -14.49
N GLY A 49 10.61 -10.95 -13.20
CA GLY A 49 11.93 -10.82 -12.58
C GLY A 49 12.11 -9.66 -11.59
N ASN A 50 11.13 -8.76 -11.47
CA ASN A 50 11.21 -7.56 -10.63
C ASN A 50 9.95 -7.30 -9.77
N ALA A 51 9.08 -8.30 -9.58
CA ALA A 51 7.76 -8.13 -8.98
C ALA A 51 7.79 -7.51 -7.57
N LEU A 52 8.77 -7.88 -6.74
CA LEU A 52 8.85 -7.35 -5.37
C LEU A 52 9.11 -5.83 -5.35
N ALA A 53 9.97 -5.33 -6.25
CA ALA A 53 10.24 -3.90 -6.35
C ALA A 53 9.02 -3.14 -6.89
N GLU A 54 8.32 -3.70 -7.88
CA GLU A 54 7.07 -3.12 -8.42
C GLU A 54 5.97 -3.02 -7.34
N VAL A 55 5.84 -4.02 -6.47
CA VAL A 55 4.89 -3.99 -5.35
C VAL A 55 5.27 -2.91 -4.33
N ASN A 56 6.54 -2.86 -3.92
CA ASN A 56 7.01 -1.86 -2.97
C ASN A 56 6.89 -0.43 -3.51
N ALA A 57 7.05 -0.23 -4.82
CA ALA A 57 6.83 1.06 -5.49
C ALA A 57 5.34 1.48 -5.51
N LYS A 58 4.41 0.52 -5.65
CA LYS A 58 2.96 0.79 -5.64
C LYS A 58 2.37 0.93 -4.24
N PHE A 59 3.00 0.36 -3.22
CA PHE A 59 2.55 0.39 -1.83
C PHE A 59 3.67 0.93 -0.91
N PRO A 60 3.94 2.24 -0.93
CA PRO A 60 5.07 2.87 -0.25
C PRO A 60 4.86 3.06 1.27
N ILE A 61 4.41 2.00 1.96
CA ILE A 61 4.15 2.00 3.40
C ILE A 61 5.45 2.18 4.19
N ASN A 62 5.43 3.07 5.19
CA ASN A 62 6.58 3.32 6.05
C ASN A 62 6.80 2.19 7.09
N LEU A 63 7.45 1.12 6.66
CA LEU A 63 7.82 -0.01 7.52
C LEU A 63 8.97 0.28 8.50
N ASN A 64 9.56 1.48 8.47
CA ASN A 64 10.50 1.93 9.52
C ASN A 64 9.77 2.43 10.77
N ASN A 65 8.48 2.79 10.65
CA ASN A 65 7.61 3.09 11.78
C ASN A 65 6.21 2.50 11.55
N PRO A 66 6.08 1.14 11.53
CA PRO A 66 4.87 0.46 11.10
C PRO A 66 3.69 0.66 12.06
N GLY A 67 3.93 0.90 13.35
CA GLY A 67 2.88 1.24 14.32
C GLY A 67 2.24 2.61 14.05
N SER A 68 2.86 3.44 13.21
CA SER A 68 2.37 4.77 12.84
C SER A 68 1.54 4.81 11.55
N VAL A 69 1.29 3.64 10.93
CA VAL A 69 0.44 3.48 9.74
C VAL A 69 -1.02 3.61 10.12
N ASP A 70 -1.76 4.39 9.33
CA ASP A 70 -3.17 4.72 9.62
C ASP A 70 -4.11 3.54 9.39
N ALA A 71 -5.21 3.53 10.15
CA ALA A 71 -6.24 2.50 10.04
C ALA A 71 -6.84 2.43 8.61
N ALA A 72 -6.96 3.57 7.93
CA ALA A 72 -7.40 3.65 6.54
C ALA A 72 -6.41 2.96 5.57
N ASP A 73 -5.10 3.21 5.71
CA ASP A 73 -4.07 2.53 4.90
C ASP A 73 -4.07 1.02 5.17
N LEU A 74 -4.13 0.61 6.45
CA LEU A 74 -4.21 -0.80 6.82
C LEU A 74 -5.45 -1.49 6.24
N ALA A 75 -6.58 -0.79 6.14
CA ALA A 75 -7.80 -1.28 5.53
C ALA A 75 -7.63 -1.42 4.00
N ILE A 76 -7.07 -0.41 3.31
CA ILE A 76 -6.77 -0.44 1.87
C ILE A 76 -5.79 -1.57 1.52
N LEU A 77 -4.75 -1.79 2.33
CA LEU A 77 -3.82 -2.93 2.19
C LEU A 77 -4.57 -4.28 2.25
N LYS A 78 -5.49 -4.44 3.21
CA LYS A 78 -6.28 -5.67 3.40
C LYS A 78 -7.20 -5.93 2.21
N ALA A 79 -7.89 -4.88 1.72
CA ALA A 79 -8.73 -4.95 0.53
C ALA A 79 -7.92 -5.27 -0.73
N ALA A 80 -6.80 -4.57 -0.97
CA ALA A 80 -5.90 -4.84 -2.10
C ALA A 80 -5.38 -6.30 -2.08
N ARG A 81 -5.02 -6.81 -0.90
CA ARG A 81 -4.58 -8.21 -0.69
C ARG A 81 -5.69 -9.23 -0.97
N GLN A 82 -6.92 -8.94 -0.57
CA GLN A 82 -8.10 -9.78 -0.87
C GLN A 82 -8.45 -9.74 -2.36
N THR A 83 -8.35 -8.58 -3.01
CA THR A 83 -8.61 -8.43 -4.44
C THR A 83 -7.53 -9.10 -5.29
N ALA A 84 -6.26 -9.06 -4.89
CA ALA A 84 -5.20 -9.86 -5.51
C ALA A 84 -5.44 -11.38 -5.36
N GLU A 85 -5.96 -11.82 -4.22
CA GLU A 85 -6.38 -13.22 -4.01
C GLU A 85 -7.57 -13.61 -4.90
N ALA A 86 -8.53 -12.71 -5.06
CA ALA A 86 -9.68 -12.89 -5.94
C ALA A 86 -9.24 -12.96 -7.42
N ALA A 87 -8.33 -12.08 -7.84
CA ALA A 87 -7.73 -12.10 -9.18
C ALA A 87 -6.94 -13.38 -9.48
N GLU A 88 -6.45 -14.11 -8.46
CA GLU A 88 -5.86 -15.43 -8.63
C GLU A 88 -6.92 -16.53 -8.80
N THR A 89 -8.03 -16.47 -8.05
CA THR A 89 -8.87 -17.63 -7.74
C THR A 89 -10.33 -17.57 -8.22
N LYS A 90 -10.90 -16.38 -8.43
CA LYS A 90 -12.31 -16.20 -8.83
C LYS A 90 -12.48 -16.12 -10.35
N ALA A 91 -13.74 -16.05 -10.78
CA ALA A 91 -14.12 -15.88 -12.18
C ALA A 91 -13.43 -14.68 -12.83
N GLY A 92 -12.94 -14.85 -14.06
CA GLY A 92 -12.11 -13.86 -14.78
C GLY A 92 -10.68 -13.69 -14.24
N GLY A 93 -10.29 -14.49 -13.25
CA GLY A 93 -8.94 -14.50 -12.65
C GLY A 93 -7.95 -15.42 -13.39
N PHE A 94 -6.70 -15.44 -12.90
CA PHE A 94 -5.59 -16.17 -13.52
C PHE A 94 -5.85 -17.66 -13.70
N ASN A 95 -6.47 -18.34 -12.73
CA ASN A 95 -6.76 -19.78 -12.84
C ASN A 95 -7.63 -20.10 -14.06
N GLU A 96 -8.64 -19.28 -14.35
CA GLU A 96 -9.50 -19.45 -15.53
C GLU A 96 -8.79 -19.02 -16.81
N ALA A 97 -8.09 -17.88 -16.79
CA ALA A 97 -7.36 -17.38 -17.96
C ALA A 97 -6.29 -18.37 -18.44
N ILE A 98 -5.53 -18.98 -17.51
CA ILE A 98 -4.52 -20.01 -17.83
C ILE A 98 -5.19 -21.27 -18.40
N LYS A 99 -6.33 -21.70 -17.83
CA LYS A 99 -7.10 -22.85 -18.34
C LYS A 99 -7.63 -22.59 -19.75
N ALA A 100 -8.22 -21.41 -19.99
CA ALA A 100 -8.72 -20.99 -21.30
C ALA A 100 -7.61 -20.87 -22.34
N ALA A 101 -6.39 -20.47 -21.93
CA ALA A 101 -5.21 -20.43 -22.79
C ALA A 101 -4.58 -21.82 -23.09
N GLY A 102 -5.21 -22.94 -22.71
CA GLY A 102 -4.69 -24.29 -22.93
C GLY A 102 -3.64 -24.74 -21.90
N GLY A 103 -3.55 -24.06 -20.75
CA GLY A 103 -2.62 -24.36 -19.67
C GLY A 103 -1.20 -23.80 -19.87
N GLU A 104 -0.37 -23.92 -18.83
CA GLU A 104 0.93 -23.26 -18.69
C GLU A 104 1.98 -23.61 -19.76
N LYS A 105 1.74 -24.65 -20.58
CA LYS A 105 2.64 -25.07 -21.65
C LYS A 105 2.54 -24.17 -22.89
N THR A 106 1.39 -23.55 -23.15
CA THR A 106 1.23 -22.63 -24.29
C THR A 106 1.97 -21.32 -24.03
N THR A 107 2.31 -20.57 -25.09
CA THR A 107 2.98 -19.26 -24.92
C THR A 107 2.13 -18.29 -24.11
N THR A 108 0.82 -18.23 -24.38
CA THR A 108 -0.14 -17.40 -23.64
C THR A 108 -0.30 -17.88 -22.19
N GLY A 109 -0.45 -19.19 -21.97
CA GLY A 109 -0.59 -19.76 -20.63
C GLY A 109 0.64 -19.55 -19.76
N ARG A 110 1.86 -19.62 -20.33
CA ARG A 110 3.12 -19.29 -19.64
C ARG A 110 3.21 -17.81 -19.27
N ALA A 111 2.83 -16.91 -20.17
CA ALA A 111 2.82 -15.47 -19.89
C ALA A 111 1.79 -15.10 -18.81
N LEU A 112 0.61 -15.72 -18.81
CA LEU A 112 -0.38 -15.60 -17.74
C LEU A 112 0.10 -16.21 -16.41
N GLN A 113 0.83 -17.34 -16.44
CA GLN A 113 1.43 -17.92 -15.24
C GLN A 113 2.49 -17.00 -14.63
N ASN A 114 3.32 -16.35 -15.46
CA ASN A 114 4.23 -15.31 -14.99
C ASN A 114 3.46 -14.15 -14.33
N GLY A 115 2.38 -13.68 -14.95
CA GLY A 115 1.50 -12.66 -14.37
C GLY A 115 0.89 -13.09 -13.03
N LYS A 116 0.49 -14.36 -12.91
CA LYS A 116 0.00 -14.97 -11.66
C LYS A 116 1.09 -15.02 -10.59
N ILE A 117 2.33 -15.34 -10.95
CA ILE A 117 3.47 -15.34 -10.01
C ILE A 117 3.69 -13.91 -9.47
N LYS A 118 3.71 -12.88 -10.33
CA LYS A 118 3.79 -11.47 -9.89
C LYS A 118 2.61 -11.09 -8.99
N ASN A 119 1.39 -11.53 -9.31
CA ASN A 119 0.20 -11.32 -8.45
C ASN A 119 0.31 -12.02 -7.08
N LYS A 120 0.97 -13.18 -7.01
CA LYS A 120 1.24 -13.87 -5.73
C LYS A 120 2.31 -13.14 -4.92
N VAL A 121 3.33 -12.57 -5.55
CA VAL A 121 4.29 -11.67 -4.88
C VAL A 121 3.56 -10.46 -4.29
N LEU A 122 2.68 -9.80 -5.06
CA LEU A 122 1.78 -8.73 -4.57
C LEU A 122 0.97 -9.18 -3.35
N LYS A 123 0.17 -10.25 -3.48
CA LYS A 123 -0.67 -10.77 -2.38
C LYS A 123 0.12 -11.05 -1.11
N LEU A 124 1.30 -11.66 -1.24
CA LEU A 124 2.11 -12.09 -0.10
C LEU A 124 2.87 -10.92 0.53
N GLN A 125 3.40 -9.98 -0.26
CA GLN A 125 4.08 -8.80 0.26
C GLN A 125 3.11 -7.84 0.97
N LEU A 126 1.90 -7.64 0.43
CA LEU A 126 0.85 -6.92 1.16
C LEU A 126 0.51 -7.61 2.50
N GLN A 127 0.50 -8.94 2.54
CA GLN A 127 0.26 -9.69 3.77
C GLN A 127 1.44 -9.64 4.76
N VAL A 128 2.69 -9.49 4.30
CA VAL A 128 3.84 -9.15 5.14
C VAL A 128 3.67 -7.75 5.75
N MET A 129 3.37 -6.74 4.92
CA MET A 129 3.13 -5.36 5.38
C MET A 129 2.01 -5.29 6.44
N ILE A 130 0.87 -5.94 6.18
CA ILE A 130 -0.25 -6.03 7.13
C ILE A 130 0.20 -6.65 8.45
N ALA A 131 0.93 -7.78 8.41
CA ALA A 131 1.38 -8.45 9.63
C ALA A 131 2.38 -7.58 10.42
N GLN A 132 3.29 -6.87 9.75
CA GLN A 132 4.24 -5.96 10.41
C GLN A 132 3.55 -4.76 11.08
N VAL A 133 2.55 -4.16 10.41
CA VAL A 133 1.72 -3.09 10.99
C VAL A 133 0.91 -3.62 12.17
N GLU A 134 0.27 -4.77 12.04
CA GLU A 134 -0.54 -5.37 13.11
C GLU A 134 0.31 -5.79 14.32
N ALA A 135 1.54 -6.28 14.11
CA ALA A 135 2.50 -6.55 15.19
C ALA A 135 2.88 -5.27 15.95
N ALA A 136 3.19 -4.20 15.23
CA ALA A 136 3.54 -2.91 15.83
C ALA A 136 2.34 -2.20 16.49
N GLN A 137 1.11 -2.62 16.16
CA GLN A 137 -0.13 -2.22 16.82
C GLN A 137 -0.56 -3.22 17.94
N GLY A 138 0.35 -4.11 18.37
CA GLY A 138 0.17 -4.97 19.54
C GLY A 138 -0.52 -6.32 19.32
N LYS A 139 -0.69 -6.78 18.07
CA LYS A 139 -1.22 -8.12 17.79
C LYS A 139 -0.09 -9.15 17.71
N ASP A 140 -0.32 -10.37 18.19
CA ASP A 140 0.58 -11.48 17.86
C ASP A 140 0.39 -11.90 16.39
N THR A 141 1.43 -11.66 15.59
CA THR A 141 1.50 -12.13 14.20
C THR A 141 2.77 -12.93 13.93
N ALA A 142 3.54 -13.35 14.94
CA ALA A 142 4.90 -13.85 14.75
C ALA A 142 4.95 -15.09 13.84
N ALA A 143 4.14 -16.11 14.15
CA ALA A 143 4.00 -17.31 13.32
C ALA A 143 3.44 -17.02 11.92
N LYS A 144 2.51 -16.06 11.83
CA LYS A 144 1.90 -15.63 10.56
C LYS A 144 2.92 -14.97 9.64
N LEU A 145 3.75 -14.09 10.20
CA LEU A 145 4.81 -13.35 9.50
C LEU A 145 5.88 -14.31 8.96
N ALA A 146 6.29 -15.32 9.74
CA ALA A 146 7.23 -16.34 9.30
C ALA A 146 6.71 -17.18 8.11
N ASP A 147 5.47 -17.67 8.18
CA ASP A 147 4.83 -18.43 7.10
C ASP A 147 4.68 -17.61 5.81
N VAL A 148 4.15 -16.38 5.91
CA VAL A 148 3.95 -15.54 4.72
C VAL A 148 5.29 -15.10 4.11
N THR A 149 6.31 -14.80 4.91
CA THR A 149 7.65 -14.43 4.41
C THR A 149 8.29 -15.60 3.66
N LYS A 150 8.20 -16.83 4.19
CA LYS A 150 8.68 -18.04 3.48
C LYS A 150 7.96 -18.24 2.14
N LYS A 151 6.64 -18.00 2.10
CA LYS A 151 5.85 -18.06 0.87
C LYS A 151 6.21 -16.95 -0.11
N LEU A 152 6.44 -15.73 0.37
CA LEU A 152 6.86 -14.58 -0.43
C LEU A 152 8.19 -14.90 -1.14
N ASN A 153 9.22 -15.25 -0.37
CA ASN A 153 10.56 -15.53 -0.89
C ASN A 153 10.52 -16.58 -2.01
N LYS A 154 9.77 -17.69 -1.82
CA LYS A 154 9.60 -18.70 -2.88
C LYS A 154 8.99 -18.15 -4.17
N ASN A 155 8.02 -17.23 -4.10
CA ASN A 155 7.42 -16.65 -5.31
C ASN A 155 8.31 -15.55 -5.92
N VAL A 156 9.09 -14.82 -5.11
CA VAL A 156 10.12 -13.87 -5.59
C VAL A 156 11.23 -14.61 -6.34
N GLU A 157 11.76 -15.71 -5.78
CA GLU A 157 12.72 -16.58 -6.47
C GLU A 157 12.14 -17.13 -7.79
N THR A 158 10.85 -17.43 -7.84
CA THR A 158 10.20 -17.95 -9.05
C THR A 158 10.05 -16.86 -10.12
N ASP A 159 9.68 -15.64 -9.71
CA ASP A 159 9.66 -14.47 -10.60
C ASP A 159 11.06 -14.17 -11.16
N GLN A 160 12.09 -14.18 -10.30
CA GLN A 160 13.50 -14.00 -10.68
C GLN A 160 14.01 -15.10 -11.62
N LYS A 161 13.66 -16.37 -11.39
CA LYS A 161 13.97 -17.48 -12.31
C LYS A 161 13.31 -17.31 -13.69
N ASN A 162 12.20 -16.58 -13.76
CA ASN A 162 11.50 -16.26 -15.00
C ASN A 162 11.90 -14.90 -15.59
N ALA A 163 12.97 -14.26 -15.09
CA ALA A 163 13.38 -12.93 -15.52
C ALA A 163 13.49 -12.78 -17.04
N GLY A 164 12.98 -11.67 -17.56
CA GLY A 164 12.95 -11.37 -19.00
C GLY A 164 11.88 -12.12 -19.81
N GLN A 165 11.18 -13.10 -19.23
CA GLN A 165 10.00 -13.69 -19.87
C GLN A 165 8.81 -12.72 -19.84
N LEU A 166 7.96 -12.80 -20.87
CA LEU A 166 6.70 -12.05 -20.93
C LEU A 166 5.80 -12.40 -19.72
N SER A 167 5.15 -11.37 -19.18
CA SER A 167 4.21 -11.45 -18.07
C SER A 167 2.91 -10.73 -18.45
N THR A 168 1.78 -11.44 -18.38
CA THR A 168 0.48 -10.95 -18.86
C THR A 168 -0.51 -10.88 -17.71
N THR A 169 -1.16 -9.73 -17.56
CA THR A 169 -2.20 -9.51 -16.54
C THR A 169 -3.57 -10.02 -16.99
N VAL A 170 -4.53 -10.08 -16.07
CA VAL A 170 -5.95 -10.38 -16.33
C VAL A 170 -6.80 -9.13 -16.18
N ASN A 171 -7.90 -9.03 -16.96
CA ASN A 171 -8.87 -7.93 -16.83
C ASN A 171 -9.85 -8.19 -15.66
N PHE A 172 -9.31 -8.44 -14.46
CA PHE A 172 -10.10 -8.77 -13.28
C PHE A 172 -10.73 -7.52 -12.67
N GLN A 173 -12.05 -7.58 -12.42
CA GLN A 173 -12.81 -6.48 -11.84
C GLN A 173 -12.79 -6.58 -10.30
N GLY A 174 -12.21 -5.58 -9.66
CA GLY A 174 -12.11 -5.47 -8.21
C GLY A 174 -11.34 -4.22 -7.81
N THR A 175 -11.39 -3.86 -6.52
CA THR A 175 -10.80 -2.61 -6.00
C THR A 175 -10.06 -2.86 -4.69
N SER A 176 -9.33 -1.84 -4.21
CA SER A 176 -8.79 -1.77 -2.85
C SER A 176 -9.71 -1.00 -1.89
N GLN A 177 -11.01 -0.93 -2.20
CA GLN A 177 -12.03 -0.37 -1.31
C GLN A 177 -12.23 -1.31 -0.11
N PRO A 178 -12.05 -0.83 1.14
CA PRO A 178 -12.38 -1.59 2.35
C PRO A 178 -13.88 -1.75 2.55
#